data_AF-A0A5C5RB03-F1
#
_entry.id   AF-A0A5C5RB03-F1
#
_cell.length_a   1.000
_cell.length_b   1.000
_cell.length_c   1.000
_cell.angle_alpha   90.00
_cell.angle_beta   90.00
_cell.angle_gamma   90.00
#
_symmetry.space_group_name_H-M   'P 1'
#
loop_
_entity.id
_entity.type
_entity.pdbx_description
1 polymer ?
#
loop_
_entity_poly.entity_id
_entity_poly.type
_entity_poly.pdbx_seq_one_letter_code
_entity_poly.pdbx_strand_id
1 'polypeptide(L)'
;MAAADNDLTAPQWDELLALWGACAYCGGAGPFQKDCVLPISRGGRYTQQNVVPACRACNASKCNSEVTGWMRRKKLDERAFLQGHAEILLHLRARSTDDGAPAPAEEVGAPSDT
;
A
#
# COMPACT_ATOMS: atom_id res chain seq x y z
N MET A 1 -5.88 4.62 -24.03
CA MET A 1 -5.98 4.40 -22.57
C MET A 1 -4.66 3.78 -22.14
N ALA A 2 -3.86 4.48 -21.34
CA ALA A 2 -2.59 3.94 -20.85
C ALA A 2 -2.87 2.68 -20.02
N ALA A 3 -2.07 1.63 -20.22
CA ALA A 3 -2.15 0.43 -19.39
C ALA A 3 -2.05 0.86 -17.93
N ALA A 4 -3.01 0.46 -17.10
CA ALA A 4 -2.88 0.65 -15.67
C ALA A 4 -1.64 -0.12 -15.23
N ASP A 5 -0.59 0.58 -14.81
CA ASP A 5 0.61 -0.05 -14.32
C ASP A 5 0.23 -0.96 -13.13
N ASN A 6 0.39 -2.26 -13.34
CA ASN A 6 0.00 -3.34 -12.43
C ASN A 6 1.26 -3.89 -11.76
N ASP A 7 1.85 -3.07 -10.89
CA ASP A 7 3.23 -3.28 -10.42
C ASP A 7 3.33 -4.03 -9.09
N LEU A 8 2.22 -4.51 -8.54
CA LEU A 8 2.25 -5.31 -7.31
C LEU A 8 2.86 -6.68 -7.56
N THR A 9 4.04 -6.92 -6.99
CA THR A 9 4.74 -8.21 -7.06
C THR A 9 4.28 -9.19 -5.97
N ALA A 10 4.59 -10.48 -6.13
CA ALA A 10 4.29 -11.48 -5.11
C ALA A 10 5.00 -11.21 -3.76
N PRO A 11 6.31 -10.86 -3.71
CA PRO A 11 6.96 -10.50 -2.46
C PRO A 11 6.33 -9.28 -1.77
N GLN A 12 5.94 -8.26 -2.53
CA GLN A 12 5.24 -7.10 -1.99
C GLN A 12 3.88 -7.47 -1.40
N TRP A 13 3.19 -8.43 -2.00
CA TRP A 13 1.94 -8.96 -1.44
C TRP A 13 2.17 -9.72 -0.13
N ASP A 14 3.20 -10.56 -0.05
CA ASP A 14 3.53 -11.29 1.18
C ASP A 14 3.94 -10.32 2.31
N GLU A 15 4.64 -9.24 1.98
CA GLU A 15 4.92 -8.15 2.92
C GLU A 15 3.64 -7.47 3.41
N LEU A 16 2.70 -7.13 2.52
CA LEU A 16 1.40 -6.57 2.94
C LEU A 16 0.64 -7.52 3.86
N LEU A 17 0.68 -8.83 3.60
CA LEU A 17 0.08 -9.82 4.48
C LEU A 17 0.73 -9.81 5.88
N ALA A 18 2.05 -9.72 5.95
CA ALA A 18 2.78 -9.67 7.21
C ALA A 18 2.53 -8.37 7.98
N LEU A 19 2.53 -7.22 7.31
CA LEU A 19 2.32 -5.91 7.92
C LEU A 19 0.91 -5.74 8.49
N TRP A 20 -0.11 -6.23 7.79
CA TRP A 20 -1.49 -6.12 8.25
C TRP A 20 -1.88 -7.24 9.24
N GLY A 21 -1.45 -8.48 9.01
CA GLY A 21 -1.76 -9.66 9.84
C GLY A 21 -3.25 -10.08 9.88
N ALA A 22 -4.15 -9.24 9.37
CA ALA A 22 -5.60 -9.43 9.39
C ALA A 22 -6.24 -8.75 8.17
N CYS A 23 -7.56 -8.90 8.01
CA CYS A 23 -8.29 -8.10 7.04
C CYS A 23 -8.20 -6.62 7.44
N ALA A 24 -7.72 -5.78 6.51
CA ALA A 24 -7.52 -4.36 6.72
C ALA A 24 -8.80 -3.60 7.13
N TYR A 25 -9.97 -4.15 6.82
CA TYR A 25 -11.25 -3.49 7.07
C TYR A 25 -11.97 -3.96 8.34
N CYS A 26 -12.09 -5.27 8.54
CA CYS A 26 -12.85 -5.82 9.66
C CYS A 26 -11.99 -6.46 10.76
N GLY A 27 -10.66 -6.55 10.57
CA GLY A 27 -9.75 -7.23 11.49
C GLY A 27 -9.90 -8.75 11.53
N GLY A 28 -10.77 -9.33 10.70
CA GLY A 28 -11.00 -10.77 10.64
C GLY A 28 -9.83 -11.54 10.00
N ALA A 29 -9.76 -12.83 10.28
CA ALA A 29 -8.76 -13.74 9.72
C ALA A 29 -9.06 -14.10 8.24
N GLY A 30 -8.06 -14.71 7.60
CA GLY A 30 -8.07 -15.08 6.19
C GLY A 30 -9.00 -16.25 5.82
N PRO A 31 -9.00 -16.66 4.54
CA PRO A 31 -8.08 -16.24 3.48
C PRO A 31 -8.30 -14.80 2.98
N PHE A 32 -7.22 -14.14 2.53
CA PHE A 32 -7.22 -12.75 2.08
C PHE A 32 -7.16 -12.61 0.56
N GLN A 33 -7.82 -11.57 0.06
CA GLN A 33 -7.79 -11.10 -1.33
C GLN A 33 -7.12 -9.73 -1.41
N LYS A 34 -6.56 -9.40 -2.58
CA LYS A 34 -5.98 -8.09 -2.87
C LYS A 34 -7.10 -7.12 -3.22
N ASP A 35 -7.29 -6.08 -2.42
CA ASP A 35 -8.27 -5.01 -2.70
C ASP A 35 -7.57 -3.65 -2.81
N CYS A 36 -8.00 -2.84 -3.78
CA CYS A 36 -7.46 -1.49 -3.98
C CYS A 36 -8.24 -0.49 -3.11
N VAL A 37 -7.54 0.25 -2.26
CA VAL A 37 -8.10 1.30 -1.40
C VAL A 37 -8.80 2.37 -2.24
N LEU A 38 -8.10 2.93 -3.24
CA LEU A 38 -8.70 3.70 -4.33
C LEU A 38 -9.00 2.74 -5.50
N PRO A 39 -10.28 2.54 -5.90
CA PRO A 39 -10.63 1.66 -7.00
C PRO A 39 -9.95 2.07 -8.32
N ILE A 40 -9.56 1.09 -9.14
CA ILE A 40 -8.94 1.32 -10.45
C ILE A 40 -9.86 2.15 -11.36
N SER A 41 -11.17 1.88 -11.30
CA SER A 41 -12.20 2.63 -12.05
C SER A 41 -12.28 4.12 -11.71
N ARG A 42 -11.57 4.57 -10.65
CA ARG A 42 -11.48 5.96 -10.21
C ARG A 42 -10.04 6.48 -10.15
N GLY A 43 -9.16 5.89 -10.96
CA GLY A 43 -7.77 6.34 -11.09
C GLY A 43 -6.80 5.71 -10.08
N GLY A 44 -7.26 4.71 -9.31
CA GLY A 44 -6.37 3.88 -8.50
C GLY A 44 -5.42 3.04 -9.37
N ARG A 45 -4.25 2.71 -8.80
CA ARG A 45 -3.24 1.84 -9.43
C ARG A 45 -3.08 0.55 -8.64
N TYR A 46 -2.66 -0.54 -9.29
CA TYR A 46 -2.48 -1.83 -8.62
C TYR A 46 -1.05 -1.94 -8.07
N THR A 47 -0.78 -1.18 -7.02
CA THR A 47 0.56 -1.04 -6.42
C THR A 47 0.53 -1.38 -4.93
N GLN A 48 1.71 -1.66 -4.36
CA GLN A 48 1.87 -1.97 -2.94
C GLN A 48 1.27 -0.92 -2.00
N GLN A 49 1.30 0.36 -2.39
CA GLN A 49 0.76 1.46 -1.58
C GLN A 49 -0.77 1.56 -1.61
N ASN A 50 -1.41 1.03 -2.66
CA ASN A 50 -2.86 1.13 -2.86
C ASN A 50 -3.58 -0.20 -2.60
N VAL A 51 -2.87 -1.33 -2.52
CA VAL A 51 -3.47 -2.64 -2.26
C VAL A 51 -3.38 -3.00 -0.78
N VAL A 52 -4.46 -3.56 -0.24
CA VAL A 52 -4.55 -4.07 1.14
C VAL A 52 -5.16 -5.47 1.17
N PRO A 53 -4.90 -6.27 2.22
CA PRO A 53 -5.56 -7.55 2.39
C PRO A 53 -7.00 -7.39 2.88
N ALA A 54 -7.93 -7.98 2.15
CA ALA A 54 -9.35 -7.98 2.50
C ALA A 54 -9.91 -9.41 2.55
N CYS A 55 -10.74 -9.73 3.54
CA CYS A 55 -11.49 -10.98 3.52
C CYS A 55 -12.51 -10.96 2.37
N ARG A 56 -12.97 -12.14 1.93
CA ARG A 56 -13.92 -12.28 0.82
C ARG A 56 -15.18 -11.41 0.99
N ALA A 57 -15.72 -11.36 2.21
CA ALA A 57 -16.94 -10.60 2.50
C ALA A 57 -16.75 -9.09 2.37
N CYS A 58 -15.64 -8.56 2.90
CA CYS A 58 -15.32 -7.14 2.82
C CYS A 58 -15.00 -6.72 1.38
N ASN A 59 -14.14 -7.47 0.69
CA ASN A 59 -13.77 -7.19 -0.70
C ASN A 59 -15.01 -7.14 -1.62
N ALA A 60 -15.87 -8.16 -1.53
CA ALA A 60 -17.12 -8.21 -2.31
C ALA A 60 -18.08 -7.06 -1.93
N SER A 61 -18.17 -6.72 -0.64
CA SER A 61 -19.06 -5.66 -0.17
C SER A 61 -18.58 -4.26 -0.56
N LYS A 62 -17.27 -4.00 -0.56
CA LYS A 62 -16.69 -2.72 -0.97
C LYS A 62 -16.82 -2.55 -2.48
N CYS A 63 -16.42 -3.57 -3.24
CA CYS A 63 -16.39 -3.54 -4.69
C CYS A 63 -15.70 -2.24 -5.18
N ASN A 64 -16.34 -1.48 -6.06
CA ASN A 64 -15.85 -0.21 -6.58
C ASN A 64 -16.26 1.00 -5.72
N SER A 65 -16.63 0.84 -4.45
CA SER A 65 -16.97 1.97 -3.58
C SER A 65 -15.71 2.67 -3.07
N GLU A 66 -15.80 3.98 -2.83
CA GLU A 66 -14.78 4.70 -2.03
C GLU A 66 -14.68 4.10 -0.64
N VAL A 67 -13.46 3.84 -0.18
CA VAL A 67 -13.19 3.10 1.06
C VAL A 67 -13.88 3.75 2.27
N THR A 68 -13.69 5.05 2.48
CA THR A 68 -14.22 5.75 3.67
C THR A 68 -15.74 5.83 3.64
N GLY A 69 -16.32 6.16 2.48
CA GLY A 69 -17.78 6.18 2.30
C GLY A 69 -18.42 4.80 2.49
N TRP A 70 -17.76 3.74 2.04
CA TRP A 70 -18.21 2.36 2.29
C TRP A 70 -18.07 1.94 3.75
N MET A 71 -16.93 2.24 4.39
CA MET A 71 -16.71 1.90 5.80
C MET A 71 -17.73 2.57 6.71
N ARG A 72 -18.04 3.85 6.49
CA ARG A 72 -19.11 4.55 7.22
C ARG A 72 -20.47 3.88 7.06
N ARG A 73 -20.86 3.49 5.83
CA ARG A 73 -22.11 2.75 5.59
C ARG A 73 -22.13 1.39 6.29
N LYS A 74 -20.99 0.71 6.35
CA LYS A 74 -20.84 -0.60 7.03
C LYS A 74 -20.65 -0.48 8.54
N LYS A 75 -20.52 0.74 9.08
CA LYS A 75 -20.20 1.01 10.49
C LYS A 75 -18.91 0.30 10.94
N LEU A 76 -17.93 0.22 10.05
CA LEU A 76 -16.58 -0.25 10.37
C LEU A 76 -15.75 0.88 10.99
N ASP A 77 -14.65 0.52 11.66
CA ASP A 77 -13.75 1.48 12.27
C ASP A 77 -12.86 2.17 11.21
N GLU A 78 -13.42 3.22 10.60
CA GLU A 78 -12.72 4.05 9.61
C GLU A 78 -11.42 4.63 10.18
N ARG A 79 -11.40 5.01 11.45
CA ARG A 79 -10.24 5.64 12.07
C ARG A 79 -9.10 4.65 12.19
N ALA A 80 -9.37 3.44 12.70
CA ALA A 80 -8.36 2.39 12.82
C ALA A 80 -7.76 2.03 11.46
N PHE A 81 -8.58 1.91 10.41
CA PHE A 81 -8.09 1.68 9.05
C PHE A 81 -7.18 2.80 8.56
N LEU A 82 -7.59 4.07 8.68
CA LEU A 82 -6.80 5.20 8.18
C LEU A 82 -5.46 5.34 8.92
N GLN A 83 -5.45 5.09 10.23
CA GLN A 83 -4.22 5.11 11.03
C GLN A 83 -3.27 3.99 10.61
N GLY A 84 -3.73 2.75 10.59
CA GLY A 84 -2.89 1.61 10.19
C GLY A 84 -2.41 1.71 8.73
N HIS A 85 -3.25 2.21 7.82
CA HIS A 85 -2.84 2.42 6.42
C HIS A 85 -1.76 3.50 6.32
N ALA A 86 -1.89 4.61 7.07
CA ALA A 86 -0.87 5.65 7.10
C ALA A 86 0.47 5.14 7.65
N GLU A 87 0.44 4.36 8.73
CA GLU A 87 1.63 3.74 9.33
C GLU A 87 2.35 2.81 8.34
N ILE A 88 1.61 1.94 7.65
CA ILE A 88 2.17 1.04 6.64
C ILE A 88 2.74 1.83 5.45
N LEU A 89 2.06 2.88 4.99
CA LEU A 89 2.57 3.72 3.91
C LEU A 89 3.89 4.41 4.29
N LEU A 90 4.01 4.89 5.53
CA LEU A 90 5.26 5.46 6.02
C LEU A 90 6.37 4.42 6.08
N HIS A 91 6.07 3.21 6.56
CA HIS A 91 7.01 2.09 6.58
C HIS A 91 7.53 1.75 5.18
N LEU A 92 6.63 1.58 4.21
CA LEU A 92 6.99 1.25 2.83
C LEU A 92 7.84 2.35 2.17
N ARG A 93 7.56 3.62 2.46
CA ARG A 93 8.34 4.76 1.95
C ARG A 93 9.74 4.82 2.53
N ALA A 94 9.89 4.58 3.83
CA ALA A 94 11.20 4.57 4.50
C ALA A 94 12.11 3.45 3.96
N ARG A 95 11.54 2.29 3.62
CA ARG A 95 12.30 1.19 2.99
C ARG A 95 12.71 1.50 1.56
N SER A 96 11.83 2.15 0.80
CA SER A 96 12.12 2.52 -0.61
C SER A 96 13.30 3.48 -0.73
N THR A 97 13.60 4.28 0.29
CA THR A 97 14.78 5.14 0.33
C THR A 97 16.08 4.38 0.63
N ASP A 98 15.99 3.26 1.35
CA ASP A 98 17.14 2.41 1.65
C ASP A 98 17.52 1.50 0.46
N ASP A 99 16.54 1.07 -0.32
CA ASP A 99 16.74 0.22 -1.50
C ASP A 99 17.27 0.99 -2.75
N GLY A 100 17.60 2.28 -2.61
CA GLY A 100 17.93 3.15 -3.76
C GLY A 100 18.73 4.43 -3.47
N ALA A 101 19.43 4.54 -2.34
CA ALA A 101 20.38 5.64 -2.16
C ALA A 101 21.62 5.41 -3.05
N PRO A 102 21.94 6.27 -4.04
CA PRO A 102 23.27 6.27 -4.61
C PRO A 102 24.27 6.59 -3.50
N ALA A 103 25.38 5.84 -3.43
CA ALA A 103 26.49 6.12 -2.52
C ALA A 103 26.84 7.63 -2.58
N PRO A 104 27.16 8.28 -1.44
CA PRO A 104 27.58 9.66 -1.48
C PRO A 104 28.77 9.77 -2.44
N ALA A 105 28.64 10.64 -3.44
CA ALA A 105 29.68 10.89 -4.42
C ALA A 105 30.98 11.21 -3.67
N GLU A 106 32.00 10.38 -3.88
CA GLU A 106 33.35 10.64 -3.39
C GLU A 106 33.77 12.04 -3.86
N GLU A 107 34.18 12.89 -2.91
CA GLU A 107 34.81 14.16 -3.21
C GLU A 107 36.06 13.89 -4.06
N VAL A 108 35.98 14.19 -5.36
CA VAL A 108 37.16 14.36 -6.20
C VAL A 108 37.93 15.54 -5.63
N GLY A 109 39.03 15.22 -4.96
CA GLY A 109 40.00 16.19 -4.48
C GLY A 109 40.40 17.13 -5.62
N ALA A 110 40.28 18.43 -5.34
CA ALA A 110 40.85 19.46 -6.20
C ALA A 110 42.36 19.22 -6.33
N PRO A 111 42.96 19.26 -7.53
CA PRO A 111 44.41 19.31 -7.64
C PRO A 111 44.89 20.65 -7.10
N SER A 112 45.69 20.60 -6.05
CA SER A 112 46.52 21.71 -5.60
C SER A 112 47.57 22.00 -6.68
N ASP A 113 47.40 23.09 -7.42
CA ASP A 113 48.47 23.67 -8.22
C ASP A 113 49.34 24.60 -7.37
N THR A 114 50.60 24.64 -7.79
CA THR A 114 51.84 25.08 -7.13
C THR A 114 51.86 26.51 -6.56
#